data_AF-A0A451BEY7-F1
#
_entry.id   AF-A0A451BEY7-F1
#
_cell.length_a   1.000
_cell.length_b   1.000
_cell.length_c   1.000
_cell.angle_alpha   90.00
_cell.angle_beta   90.00
_cell.angle_gamma   90.00
#
_symmetry.space_group_name_H-M   'P 1'
#
loop_
_entity.id
_entity.type
_entity.pdbx_description
1 polymer ?
#
loop_
_entity_poly.entity_id
_entity_poly.type
_entity_poly.pdbx_seq_one_letter_code
_entity_poly.pdbx_strand_id
1 'polypeptide(L)'
;MDRCGSDEIEPLGENMQQRQPISLDGPDDRQRFYAPSRSKGPFTADQLIDGDRFELSEGTLIYCAPAGPSHSRHNVTGAAILDSDPDVEWSATDAGFELKKNTMRAPDVSVAPPPTDKSEGGWILGAPPLAVEYADTGQNEADLQKKIKELLAAGTRYIWVVRLTGPRRVEVYTQGKPRRSLSATDFLEAPGVLRNSIPVHALFDAKEARRVILRNLLQREGYKDLEAVWEEGKVKGFTEGKVKGFTEGEVKGRTKGKKEGLIEGEARGKAKGLIEGEALGKAKGKIEGSIEARIETLFNILAARGFEVDTKTRARIRDCRDQNRLNTWITDAVKADSLENIF
;
A
#
# COMPACT_ATOMS: atom_id res chain seq x y z
N MET A 1 5.72 55.11 -20.77
CA MET A 1 5.15 53.93 -21.45
C MET A 1 4.90 52.90 -20.35
N ASP A 2 3.78 53.03 -19.63
CA ASP A 2 2.45 52.46 -19.97
C ASP A 2 2.48 50.92 -19.79
N ARG A 3 1.66 50.24 -18.97
CA ARG A 3 0.48 50.61 -18.17
C ARG A 3 0.33 49.68 -16.97
N CYS A 4 -0.23 50.26 -15.92
CA CYS A 4 -0.86 49.64 -14.77
C CYS A 4 -2.14 48.90 -15.19
N GLY A 5 -2.39 47.72 -14.64
CA GLY A 5 -3.68 47.03 -14.65
C GLY A 5 -4.02 46.70 -13.20
N SER A 6 -4.74 47.63 -12.56
CA SER A 6 -5.31 47.51 -11.22
C SER A 6 -6.67 46.82 -11.32
N ASP A 7 -6.73 45.54 -10.98
CA ASP A 7 -8.01 44.89 -10.65
C ASP A 7 -8.23 45.06 -9.14
N GLU A 8 -8.93 46.15 -8.80
CA GLU A 8 -9.54 46.34 -7.48
C GLU A 8 -10.63 45.28 -7.30
N ILE A 9 -10.41 44.36 -6.36
CA ILE A 9 -11.45 43.45 -5.88
C ILE A 9 -12.36 44.27 -4.96
N GLU A 10 -13.53 44.64 -5.46
CA GLU A 10 -14.60 45.23 -4.64
C GLU A 10 -14.99 44.27 -3.49
N PRO A 11 -15.12 44.74 -2.24
CA PRO A 11 -15.63 43.92 -1.16
C PRO A 11 -17.15 43.74 -1.36
N LEU A 12 -17.57 42.49 -1.57
CA LEU A 12 -18.98 42.11 -1.52
C LEU A 12 -19.54 42.49 -0.15
N GLY A 13 -20.36 43.55 -0.12
CA GLY A 13 -21.04 44.02 1.07
C GLY A 13 -21.86 42.91 1.72
N GLU A 14 -21.59 42.67 3.00
CA GLU A 14 -22.40 41.83 3.88
C GLU A 14 -23.79 42.45 4.05
N ASN A 15 -24.73 42.03 3.21
CA ASN A 15 -26.15 42.19 3.49
C ASN A 15 -26.67 40.86 4.07
N MET A 16 -26.18 40.49 5.26
CA MET A 16 -26.80 39.45 6.09
C MET A 16 -28.11 40.01 6.64
N GLN A 17 -29.14 40.05 5.79
CA GLN A 17 -30.51 40.11 6.29
C GLN A 17 -30.70 38.91 7.22
N GLN A 18 -30.89 39.19 8.51
CA GLN A 18 -31.30 38.18 9.48
C GLN A 18 -32.54 37.49 8.93
N ARG A 19 -32.39 36.26 8.43
CA ARG A 19 -33.52 35.46 7.96
C ARG A 19 -34.39 35.19 9.18
N GLN A 20 -35.57 35.80 9.23
CA GLN A 20 -36.53 35.51 10.29
C GLN A 20 -37.00 34.04 10.17
N PRO A 21 -37.18 33.33 11.29
CA PRO A 21 -37.79 32.00 11.27
C PRO A 21 -39.17 32.07 10.63
N ILE A 22 -39.48 31.10 9.77
CA ILE A 22 -40.85 30.94 9.25
C ILE A 22 -41.71 30.47 10.42
N SER A 23 -42.70 31.27 10.82
CA SER A 23 -43.71 30.86 11.81
C SER A 23 -44.60 29.79 11.21
N LEU A 24 -44.70 28.63 11.89
CA LEU A 24 -45.61 27.54 11.53
C LEU A 24 -47.01 27.72 12.17
N ASP A 25 -47.21 28.75 13.00
CA ASP A 25 -48.43 28.99 13.78
C ASP A 25 -49.37 30.04 13.15
N GLY A 26 -49.21 30.36 11.87
CA GLY A 26 -50.04 31.35 11.17
C GLY A 26 -51.46 30.82 10.84
N PRO A 27 -52.53 31.61 11.04
CA PRO A 27 -53.84 31.26 10.51
C PRO A 27 -53.84 31.56 9.01
N ASP A 28 -54.12 30.53 8.22
CA ASP A 28 -54.27 30.54 6.75
C ASP A 28 -52.97 30.35 5.96
N ASP A 29 -52.60 29.07 5.74
CA ASP A 29 -51.52 28.68 4.81
C ASP A 29 -52.00 27.58 3.85
N ARG A 30 -53.12 27.81 3.16
CA ARG A 30 -53.62 26.90 2.10
C ARG A 30 -52.81 26.97 0.79
N GLN A 31 -51.66 27.65 0.77
CA GLN A 31 -50.88 27.87 -0.47
C GLN A 31 -49.35 27.69 -0.31
N ARG A 32 -48.91 26.78 0.56
CA ARG A 32 -47.54 26.24 0.52
C ARG A 32 -47.57 24.72 0.34
N PHE A 33 -47.81 24.31 -0.90
CA PHE A 33 -47.75 22.90 -1.32
C PHE A 33 -46.30 22.38 -1.29
N TYR A 34 -45.85 21.89 -0.12
CA TYR A 34 -44.79 20.89 0.04
C TYR A 34 -45.07 19.88 1.18
N ALA A 35 -46.27 19.91 1.77
CA ALA A 35 -46.77 18.85 2.65
C ALA A 35 -48.07 18.31 2.04
N PRO A 36 -48.26 16.97 1.91
CA PRO A 36 -49.59 16.45 1.65
C PRO A 36 -50.49 16.92 2.79
N SER A 37 -51.67 17.45 2.46
CA SER A 37 -52.67 17.88 3.43
C SER A 37 -53.15 16.66 4.25
N ARG A 38 -52.43 16.33 5.32
CA ARG A 38 -52.79 15.29 6.29
C ARG A 38 -53.65 15.92 7.36
N SER A 39 -54.94 16.02 7.07
CA SER A 39 -55.83 17.02 7.68
C SER A 39 -56.61 16.57 8.92
N LYS A 40 -56.27 15.44 9.59
CA LYS A 40 -56.64 15.14 11.00
C LYS A 40 -56.01 13.84 11.51
N GLY A 41 -55.38 13.90 12.69
CA GLY A 41 -54.81 12.77 13.42
C GLY A 41 -55.79 12.08 14.40
N PRO A 42 -55.30 11.16 15.27
CA PRO A 42 -53.89 10.81 15.45
C PRO A 42 -53.33 9.98 14.29
N PHE A 43 -52.09 10.27 13.90
CA PHE A 43 -51.40 9.56 12.82
C PHE A 43 -50.76 8.25 13.29
N THR A 44 -50.55 7.34 12.35
CA THR A 44 -49.77 6.11 12.56
C THR A 44 -48.55 6.08 11.65
N ALA A 45 -47.53 5.32 12.03
CA ALA A 45 -46.25 5.26 11.34
C ALA A 45 -46.38 4.78 9.88
N ASP A 46 -47.32 3.86 9.61
CA ASP A 46 -47.66 3.36 8.27
C ASP A 46 -48.26 4.42 7.33
N GLN A 47 -48.72 5.54 7.87
CA GLN A 47 -49.20 6.67 7.08
C GLN A 47 -48.07 7.61 6.64
N LEU A 48 -46.86 7.45 7.21
CA LEU A 48 -45.66 8.16 6.80
C LEU A 48 -44.89 7.30 5.81
N ILE A 49 -44.30 7.94 4.80
CA ILE A 49 -43.48 7.28 3.79
C ILE A 49 -42.07 7.88 3.77
N ASP A 50 -41.12 7.12 3.24
CA ASP A 50 -39.77 7.63 3.00
C ASP A 50 -39.79 8.89 2.11
N GLY A 51 -39.01 9.90 2.49
CA GLY A 51 -39.05 11.25 1.94
C GLY A 51 -39.93 12.23 2.71
N ASP A 52 -40.86 11.77 3.55
CA ASP A 52 -41.57 12.66 4.47
C ASP A 52 -40.59 13.27 5.49
N ARG A 53 -40.66 14.59 5.65
CA ARG A 53 -39.84 15.33 6.63
C ARG A 53 -40.50 15.36 8.01
N PHE A 54 -41.00 14.22 8.49
CA PHE A 54 -41.70 14.14 9.76
C PHE A 54 -41.25 12.97 10.63
N GLU A 55 -41.06 13.24 11.91
CA GLU A 55 -41.16 12.26 12.99
C GLU A 55 -42.62 12.16 13.48
N LEU A 56 -42.92 11.12 14.26
CA LEU A 56 -44.24 10.89 14.86
C LEU A 56 -44.11 10.65 16.37
N SER A 57 -44.80 11.46 17.18
CA SER A 57 -44.88 11.30 18.64
C SER A 57 -46.31 11.14 19.09
N GLU A 58 -46.68 9.95 19.57
CA GLU A 58 -48.01 9.66 20.13
C GLU A 58 -49.18 10.10 19.24
N GLY A 59 -49.02 9.99 17.92
CA GLY A 59 -50.02 10.41 16.93
C GLY A 59 -49.88 11.85 16.42
N THR A 60 -48.92 12.62 16.93
CA THR A 60 -48.61 13.99 16.51
C THR A 60 -47.39 14.03 15.60
N LEU A 61 -47.53 14.62 14.41
CA LEU A 61 -46.41 14.83 13.48
C LEU A 61 -45.47 15.93 14.00
N ILE A 62 -44.17 15.69 13.91
CA ILE A 62 -43.11 16.64 14.24
C ILE A 62 -42.33 16.92 12.96
N TYR A 63 -42.33 18.18 12.50
CA TYR A 63 -41.60 18.55 11.28
C TYR A 63 -40.09 18.55 11.50
N CYS A 64 -39.37 17.83 10.64
CA CYS A 64 -37.91 17.71 10.64
C CYS A 64 -37.29 18.67 9.62
N ALA A 65 -37.04 19.91 10.06
CA ALA A 65 -36.38 20.91 9.24
C ALA A 65 -35.00 20.44 8.74
N PRO A 66 -34.53 20.93 7.58
CA PRO A 66 -33.16 20.69 7.14
C PRO A 66 -32.13 21.16 8.20
N ALA A 67 -31.08 20.36 8.39
CA ALA A 67 -30.01 20.65 9.32
C ALA A 67 -29.14 21.84 8.86
N GLY A 68 -28.74 22.70 9.80
CA GLY A 68 -27.74 23.75 9.56
C GLY A 68 -26.32 23.17 9.38
N PRO A 69 -25.33 23.99 8.96
CA PRO A 69 -23.96 23.52 8.67
C PRO A 69 -23.26 22.85 9.86
N SER A 70 -23.51 23.34 11.07
CA SER A 70 -22.98 22.76 12.30
C SER A 70 -23.54 21.35 12.49
N HIS A 71 -24.87 21.23 12.53
CA HIS A 71 -25.57 19.95 12.78
C HIS A 71 -25.23 18.90 11.72
N SER A 72 -25.32 19.23 10.43
CA SER A 72 -25.03 18.29 9.34
C SER A 72 -23.59 17.76 9.34
N ARG A 73 -22.61 18.62 9.65
CA ARG A 73 -21.19 18.21 9.78
C ARG A 73 -20.99 17.21 10.92
N HIS A 74 -21.66 17.43 12.04
CA HIS A 74 -21.54 16.56 13.20
C HIS A 74 -22.24 15.21 12.96
N ASN A 75 -23.39 15.18 12.27
CA ASN A 75 -24.03 13.91 11.88
C ASN A 75 -23.09 13.04 11.03
N VAL A 76 -22.44 13.61 10.02
CA VAL A 76 -21.47 12.88 9.18
C VAL A 76 -20.30 12.35 10.02
N THR A 77 -19.72 13.19 10.87
CA THR A 77 -18.54 12.82 11.67
C THR A 77 -18.89 11.77 12.74
N GLY A 78 -20.01 11.96 13.44
CA GLY A 78 -20.53 11.05 14.44
C GLY A 78 -20.87 9.68 13.86
N ALA A 79 -21.59 9.66 12.73
CA ALA A 79 -21.90 8.44 12.01
C ALA A 79 -20.62 7.70 11.62
N ALA A 80 -19.64 8.38 11.00
CA ALA A 80 -18.39 7.74 10.61
C ALA A 80 -17.60 7.17 11.80
N ILE A 81 -17.61 7.85 12.95
CA ILE A 81 -16.97 7.32 14.18
C ILE A 81 -17.65 6.02 14.61
N LEU A 82 -18.98 6.00 14.72
CA LEU A 82 -19.71 4.84 15.19
C LEU A 82 -19.65 3.68 14.19
N ASP A 83 -19.89 3.95 12.91
CA ASP A 83 -19.87 2.96 11.82
C ASP A 83 -18.53 2.23 11.72
N SER A 84 -17.43 2.96 11.96
CA SER A 84 -16.09 2.38 11.89
C SER A 84 -15.82 1.34 12.98
N ASP A 85 -16.56 1.35 14.11
CA ASP A 85 -16.28 0.47 15.23
C ASP A 85 -16.38 -1.02 14.81
N PRO A 86 -15.48 -1.89 15.27
CA PRO A 86 -15.45 -3.28 14.80
C PRO A 86 -16.65 -4.14 15.20
N ASP A 87 -17.41 -3.77 16.24
CA ASP A 87 -18.64 -4.50 16.63
C ASP A 87 -19.88 -3.93 15.94
N VAL A 88 -19.75 -2.84 15.17
CA VAL A 88 -20.85 -2.21 14.45
C VAL A 88 -21.00 -2.83 13.07
N GLU A 89 -22.15 -3.46 12.85
CA GLU A 89 -22.56 -4.03 11.56
C GLU A 89 -23.36 -3.04 10.72
N TRP A 90 -24.16 -2.19 11.37
CA TRP A 90 -24.98 -1.20 10.71
C TRP A 90 -25.14 0.06 11.55
N SER A 91 -25.05 1.20 10.88
CA SER A 91 -25.38 2.50 11.43
C SER A 91 -26.09 3.34 10.38
N ALA A 92 -26.84 4.35 10.82
CA ALA A 92 -27.50 5.27 9.89
C ALA A 92 -27.75 6.64 10.51
N THR A 93 -27.88 7.62 9.64
CA THR A 93 -28.33 8.97 9.96
C THR A 93 -29.81 9.12 9.64
N ASP A 94 -30.57 9.76 10.53
CA ASP A 94 -32.00 10.05 10.34
C ASP A 94 -32.85 8.82 9.98
N ALA A 95 -32.44 7.62 10.42
CA ALA A 95 -33.19 6.39 10.16
C ALA A 95 -34.44 6.34 11.04
N GLY A 96 -35.61 6.14 10.42
CA GLY A 96 -36.89 6.04 11.12
C GLY A 96 -37.09 4.69 11.81
N PHE A 97 -37.32 4.74 13.12
CA PHE A 97 -37.65 3.59 13.96
C PHE A 97 -39.10 3.68 14.44
N GLU A 98 -39.94 2.74 14.03
CA GLU A 98 -41.28 2.59 14.56
C GLU A 98 -41.22 1.92 15.94
N LEU A 99 -41.32 2.76 16.97
CA LEU A 99 -41.31 2.33 18.37
C LEU A 99 -42.65 1.66 18.75
N LYS A 100 -43.74 2.18 18.19
CA LYS A 100 -45.13 1.69 18.29
C LYS A 100 -45.93 2.30 17.14
N LYS A 101 -47.12 1.75 16.84
CA LYS A 101 -47.95 2.20 15.70
C LYS A 101 -48.14 3.72 15.61
N ASN A 102 -48.24 4.43 16.73
CA ASN A 102 -48.44 5.88 16.75
C ASN A 102 -47.17 6.66 17.14
N THR A 103 -45.97 6.08 17.09
CA THR A 103 -44.72 6.76 17.43
C THR A 103 -43.56 6.19 16.63
N MET A 104 -42.94 7.06 15.83
CA MET A 104 -41.77 6.78 15.03
C MET A 104 -40.76 7.91 15.27
N ARG A 105 -39.51 7.56 15.61
CA ARG A 105 -38.44 8.54 15.86
C ARG A 105 -37.24 8.25 14.99
N ALA A 106 -36.52 9.30 14.63
CA ALA A 106 -35.33 9.21 13.78
C ALA A 106 -34.17 9.91 14.48
N PRO A 107 -33.33 9.18 15.24
CA PRO A 107 -32.15 9.79 15.84
C PRO A 107 -31.17 10.29 14.78
N ASP A 108 -30.42 11.35 15.10
CA ASP A 108 -29.42 11.93 14.18
C ASP A 108 -28.40 10.89 13.73
N VAL A 109 -27.97 10.02 14.65
CA VAL A 109 -27.18 8.83 14.35
C VAL A 109 -27.68 7.66 15.19
N SER A 110 -27.85 6.51 14.56
CA SER A 110 -28.26 5.27 15.20
C SER A 110 -27.27 4.15 14.92
N VAL A 111 -27.05 3.28 15.90
CA VAL A 111 -26.36 2.00 15.74
C VAL A 111 -27.32 0.89 16.12
N ALA A 112 -27.50 -0.06 15.22
CA ALA A 112 -28.40 -1.20 15.37
C ALA A 112 -27.90 -2.40 14.55
N PRO A 113 -28.42 -3.62 14.80
CA PRO A 113 -28.26 -4.70 13.84
C PRO A 113 -28.80 -4.32 12.46
N PRO A 114 -28.30 -4.91 11.36
CA PRO A 114 -28.84 -4.68 10.04
C PRO A 114 -30.36 -4.93 10.03
N PRO A 115 -31.17 -4.00 9.51
CA PRO A 115 -32.63 -4.14 9.58
C PRO A 115 -33.08 -5.30 8.69
N THR A 116 -33.57 -6.38 9.31
CA THR A 116 -34.16 -7.54 8.62
C THR A 116 -35.67 -7.43 8.50
N ASP A 117 -36.30 -6.70 9.41
CA ASP A 117 -37.75 -6.56 9.53
C ASP A 117 -38.17 -5.10 9.36
N LYS A 118 -39.20 -4.87 8.55
CA LYS A 118 -39.82 -3.56 8.35
C LYS A 118 -41.28 -3.61 8.78
N SER A 119 -41.80 -2.49 9.28
CA SER A 119 -43.23 -2.35 9.54
C SER A 119 -44.04 -2.31 8.24
N GLU A 120 -45.37 -2.38 8.33
CA GLU A 120 -46.25 -2.17 7.17
C GLU A 120 -45.98 -0.82 6.48
N GLY A 121 -45.45 0.17 7.23
CA GLY A 121 -44.99 1.47 6.72
C GLY A 121 -43.58 1.51 6.15
N GLY A 122 -42.83 0.41 6.19
CA GLY A 122 -41.45 0.35 5.69
C GLY A 122 -40.38 0.85 6.66
N TRP A 123 -40.75 1.23 7.88
CA TRP A 123 -39.83 1.72 8.93
C TRP A 123 -39.19 0.56 9.70
N ILE A 124 -38.05 0.82 10.34
CA ILE A 124 -37.35 -0.19 11.15
C ILE A 124 -38.18 -0.44 12.43
N LEU A 125 -38.50 -1.70 12.72
CA LEU A 125 -39.28 -2.04 13.91
C LEU A 125 -38.42 -1.99 15.18
N GLY A 126 -38.99 -1.45 16.26
CA GLY A 126 -38.33 -1.38 17.57
C GLY A 126 -37.51 -0.11 17.76
N ALA A 127 -36.43 -0.20 18.54
CA ALA A 127 -35.58 0.95 18.87
C ALA A 127 -34.09 0.61 18.69
N PRO A 128 -33.24 1.57 18.29
CA PRO A 128 -31.82 1.32 18.17
C PRO A 128 -31.20 1.11 19.56
N PRO A 129 -30.29 0.13 19.74
CA PRO A 129 -29.53 -0.04 20.98
C PRO A 129 -28.76 1.21 21.42
N LEU A 130 -28.24 1.99 20.46
CA LEU A 130 -27.58 3.27 20.68
C LEU A 130 -28.15 4.34 19.74
N ALA A 131 -28.61 5.44 20.31
CA ALA A 131 -29.05 6.64 19.62
C ALA A 131 -28.18 7.85 20.00
N VAL A 132 -27.88 8.71 19.05
CA VAL A 132 -27.16 9.97 19.26
C VAL A 132 -28.02 11.12 18.75
N GLU A 133 -28.10 12.20 19.53
CA GLU A 133 -28.72 13.48 19.16
C GLU A 133 -27.67 14.59 19.32
N TYR A 134 -27.60 15.48 18.35
CA TYR A 134 -26.76 16.68 18.38
C TYR A 134 -27.65 17.89 18.68
N ALA A 135 -27.53 18.42 19.89
CA ALA A 135 -28.31 19.57 20.34
C ALA A 135 -27.50 20.87 20.17
N ASP A 136 -27.90 21.69 19.21
CA ASP A 136 -27.34 23.03 18.95
C ASP A 136 -28.28 24.14 19.46
N THR A 137 -27.95 25.39 19.13
CA THR A 137 -28.71 26.59 19.44
C THR A 137 -30.12 26.49 18.86
N GLY A 138 -31.14 26.73 19.70
CA GLY A 138 -32.54 26.64 19.29
C GLY A 138 -33.17 25.25 19.45
N GLN A 139 -32.43 24.27 19.99
CA GLN A 139 -33.01 22.96 20.36
C GLN A 139 -34.21 23.13 21.30
N ASN A 140 -35.34 22.53 20.95
CA ASN A 140 -36.47 22.39 21.88
C ASN A 140 -36.12 21.29 22.91
N GLU A 141 -35.81 21.71 24.14
CA GLU A 141 -35.46 20.80 25.23
C GLU A 141 -36.64 19.92 25.66
N ALA A 142 -37.87 20.41 25.62
CA ALA A 142 -39.04 19.63 26.02
C ALA A 142 -39.27 18.47 25.04
N ASP A 143 -39.17 18.74 23.74
CA ASP A 143 -39.31 17.72 22.70
C ASP A 143 -38.15 16.73 22.72
N LEU A 144 -36.93 17.20 22.96
CA LEU A 144 -35.76 16.32 23.13
C LEU A 144 -35.92 15.40 24.34
N GLN A 145 -36.35 15.93 25.49
CA GLN A 145 -36.62 15.11 26.67
C GLN A 145 -37.77 14.11 26.44
N LYS A 146 -38.77 14.47 25.63
CA LYS A 146 -39.82 13.54 25.20
C LYS A 146 -39.24 12.42 24.32
N LYS A 147 -38.42 12.75 23.32
CA LYS A 147 -37.72 11.78 22.44
C LYS A 147 -36.91 10.78 23.26
N ILE A 148 -36.11 11.27 24.19
CA ILE A 148 -35.27 10.46 25.09
C ILE A 148 -36.13 9.45 25.87
N LYS A 149 -37.24 9.91 26.45
CA LYS A 149 -38.14 9.04 27.22
C LYS A 149 -38.78 7.96 26.35
N GLU A 150 -39.25 8.32 25.15
CA GLU A 150 -39.87 7.37 24.22
C GLU A 150 -38.87 6.31 23.75
N LEU A 151 -37.66 6.70 23.36
CA LEU A 151 -36.60 5.78 22.94
C LEU A 151 -36.17 4.83 24.07
N LEU A 152 -35.93 5.35 25.29
CA LEU A 152 -35.60 4.52 26.45
C LEU A 152 -36.73 3.55 26.81
N ALA A 153 -37.99 3.99 26.70
CA ALA A 153 -39.16 3.14 26.95
C ALA A 153 -39.31 2.05 25.89
N ALA A 154 -38.91 2.33 24.64
CA ALA A 154 -38.93 1.38 23.54
C ALA A 154 -37.72 0.41 23.51
N GLY A 155 -36.76 0.59 24.43
CA GLY A 155 -35.65 -0.35 24.62
C GLY A 155 -34.28 0.15 24.16
N THR A 156 -34.14 1.42 23.76
CA THR A 156 -32.81 1.99 23.53
C THR A 156 -31.98 1.92 24.82
N ARG A 157 -30.78 1.34 24.73
CA ARG A 157 -29.91 1.08 25.90
C ARG A 157 -29.09 2.31 26.26
N TYR A 158 -28.62 3.04 25.25
CA TYR A 158 -27.80 4.22 25.40
C TYR A 158 -28.32 5.35 24.50
N ILE A 159 -28.49 6.55 25.07
CA ILE A 159 -28.74 7.76 24.30
C ILE A 159 -27.66 8.78 24.65
N TRP A 160 -26.97 9.28 23.63
CA TRP A 160 -25.96 10.32 23.78
C TRP A 160 -26.46 11.62 23.20
N VAL A 161 -26.66 12.62 24.06
CA VAL A 161 -26.95 13.98 23.61
C VAL A 161 -25.67 14.78 23.59
N VAL A 162 -25.16 15.04 22.39
CA VAL A 162 -23.96 15.85 22.16
C VAL A 162 -24.36 17.32 22.20
N ARG A 163 -23.88 18.04 23.21
CA ARG A 163 -24.22 19.45 23.40
C ARG A 163 -23.21 20.30 22.65
N LEU A 164 -23.67 20.88 21.53
CA LEU A 164 -22.84 21.76 20.68
C LEU A 164 -22.75 23.19 21.22
N THR A 165 -23.58 23.52 22.23
CA THR A 165 -23.60 24.80 22.91
C THR A 165 -23.01 24.72 24.32
N GLY A 166 -22.38 25.83 24.74
CA GLY A 166 -21.69 25.92 26.02
C GLY A 166 -20.44 25.02 26.08
N PRO A 167 -20.07 24.53 27.28
CA PRO A 167 -18.95 23.60 27.41
C PRO A 167 -19.21 22.31 26.64
N ARG A 168 -18.21 21.89 25.84
CA ARG A 168 -18.22 20.62 25.10
C ARG A 168 -18.45 19.48 26.07
N ARG A 169 -19.60 18.83 25.93
CA ARG A 169 -20.02 17.72 26.80
C ARG A 169 -20.99 16.81 26.07
N VAL A 170 -21.11 15.60 26.59
CA VAL A 170 -22.13 14.64 26.16
C VAL A 170 -22.94 14.23 27.37
N GLU A 171 -24.25 14.37 27.26
CA GLU A 171 -25.18 13.83 28.26
C GLU A 171 -25.50 12.39 27.89
N VAL A 172 -25.20 11.48 28.81
CA VAL A 172 -25.41 10.05 28.62
C VAL A 172 -26.64 9.64 29.42
N TYR A 173 -27.65 9.18 28.69
CA TYR A 173 -28.85 8.57 29.24
C TYR A 173 -28.73 7.06 29.04
N THR A 174 -29.00 6.31 30.10
CA THR A 174 -28.94 4.85 30.10
C THR A 174 -30.18 4.33 30.79
N GLN A 175 -30.80 3.30 30.22
CA GLN A 175 -32.05 2.73 30.74
C GLN A 175 -31.89 2.37 32.23
N GLY A 176 -32.80 2.88 33.07
CA GLY A 176 -32.81 2.63 34.52
C GLY A 176 -31.69 3.28 35.33
N LYS A 177 -30.88 4.18 34.74
CA LYS A 177 -29.78 4.87 35.44
C LYS A 177 -29.95 6.39 35.41
N PRO A 178 -29.43 7.12 36.41
CA PRO A 178 -29.41 8.57 36.37
C PRO A 178 -28.57 9.08 35.19
N ARG A 179 -29.00 10.20 34.62
CA ARG A 179 -28.27 10.91 33.55
C ARG A 179 -26.88 11.27 34.03
N ARG A 180 -25.87 11.01 33.19
CA ARG A 180 -24.48 11.45 33.40
C ARG A 180 -24.14 12.57 32.41
N SER A 181 -23.21 13.45 32.80
CA SER A 181 -22.66 14.47 31.92
C SER A 181 -21.16 14.25 31.84
N LEU A 182 -20.66 13.94 30.65
CA LEU A 182 -19.25 13.69 30.38
C LEU A 182 -18.64 14.91 29.68
N SER A 183 -17.51 15.38 30.19
CA SER A 183 -16.74 16.48 29.65
C SER A 183 -15.91 16.04 28.44
N ALA A 184 -15.29 17.01 27.74
CA ALA A 184 -14.45 16.73 26.58
C ALA A 184 -13.26 15.79 26.84
N THR A 185 -12.79 15.67 28.09
CA THR A 185 -11.67 14.79 28.47
C THR A 185 -12.10 13.37 28.85
N ASP A 186 -13.40 13.14 28.98
CA ASP A 186 -13.96 11.84 29.32
C ASP A 186 -14.12 10.95 28.08
N PHE A 187 -14.50 9.69 28.34
CA PHE A 187 -14.72 8.67 27.32
C PHE A 187 -16.16 8.17 27.38
N LEU A 188 -16.74 7.94 26.21
CA LEU A 188 -18.05 7.34 26.00
C LEU A 188 -17.89 5.84 25.81
N GLU A 189 -18.82 5.09 26.40
CA GLU A 189 -18.87 3.63 26.32
C GLU A 189 -20.32 3.19 26.10
N ALA A 190 -20.49 2.16 25.29
CA ALA A 190 -21.76 1.49 25.06
C ALA A 190 -21.53 -0.04 25.00
N PRO A 191 -21.21 -0.69 26.13
CA PRO A 191 -20.84 -2.11 26.14
C PRO A 191 -21.96 -2.98 25.59
N GLY A 192 -21.58 -3.92 24.73
CA GLY A 192 -22.50 -4.77 23.96
C GLY A 192 -23.20 -4.04 22.80
N VAL A 193 -22.67 -2.88 22.37
CA VAL A 193 -23.04 -2.18 21.14
C VAL A 193 -21.78 -1.71 20.42
N LEU A 194 -20.82 -1.13 21.15
CA LEU A 194 -19.51 -0.73 20.65
C LEU A 194 -18.42 -1.57 21.30
N ARG A 195 -17.40 -1.93 20.53
CA ARG A 195 -16.19 -2.59 21.04
C ARG A 195 -15.33 -1.61 21.82
N ASN A 196 -15.12 -0.43 21.24
CA ASN A 196 -14.17 0.53 21.79
C ASN A 196 -14.86 1.71 22.47
N SER A 197 -14.18 2.28 23.46
CA SER A 197 -14.54 3.59 23.99
C SER A 197 -14.23 4.70 22.98
N ILE A 198 -15.05 5.75 23.02
CA ILE A 198 -14.94 6.92 22.15
C ILE A 198 -14.58 8.14 23.02
N PRO A 199 -13.43 8.77 22.80
CA PRO A 199 -13.11 10.03 23.46
C PRO A 199 -14.17 11.11 23.15
N VAL A 200 -14.72 11.79 24.17
CA VAL A 200 -15.81 12.77 23.96
C VAL A 200 -15.42 13.87 22.97
N HIS A 201 -14.20 14.39 23.07
CA HIS A 201 -13.67 15.39 22.13
C HIS A 201 -13.70 14.97 20.65
N ALA A 202 -13.70 13.66 20.33
CA ALA A 202 -13.76 13.17 18.95
C ALA A 202 -15.10 13.49 18.27
N LEU A 203 -16.17 13.69 19.03
CA LEU A 203 -17.48 14.12 18.49
C LEU A 203 -17.52 15.62 18.12
N PHE A 204 -16.46 16.38 18.43
CA PHE A 204 -16.37 17.82 18.14
C PHE A 204 -15.16 18.18 17.26
N ASP A 205 -14.10 17.37 17.28
CA ASP A 205 -12.85 17.63 16.56
C ASP A 205 -12.60 16.60 15.45
N ALA A 206 -12.43 17.08 14.22
CA ALA A 206 -12.28 16.23 13.05
C ALA A 206 -10.94 15.46 13.01
N LYS A 207 -9.89 15.96 13.64
CA LYS A 207 -8.60 15.26 13.71
C LYS A 207 -8.71 14.09 14.68
N GLU A 208 -9.36 14.30 15.81
CA GLU A 208 -9.58 13.27 16.82
C GLU A 208 -10.59 12.21 16.35
N ALA A 209 -11.65 12.63 15.65
CA ALA A 209 -12.55 11.73 14.94
C ALA A 209 -11.80 10.78 13.99
N ARG A 210 -10.93 11.32 13.13
CA ARG A 210 -10.14 10.52 12.17
C ARG A 210 -9.19 9.55 12.85
N ARG A 211 -8.65 9.89 14.03
CA ARG A 211 -7.81 8.96 14.82
C ARG A 211 -8.63 7.78 15.33
N VAL A 212 -9.84 8.03 15.83
CA VAL A 212 -10.77 6.97 16.26
C VAL A 212 -11.15 6.08 15.08
N ILE A 213 -11.55 6.69 13.97
CA ILE A 213 -11.92 5.98 12.74
C ILE A 213 -10.76 5.10 12.25
N LEU A 214 -9.54 5.65 12.14
CA LEU A 214 -8.37 4.88 11.71
C LEU A 214 -8.10 3.70 12.64
N ARG A 215 -8.13 3.91 13.95
CA ARG A 215 -7.94 2.82 14.93
C ARG A 215 -8.97 1.71 14.70
N ASN A 216 -10.24 2.09 14.56
CA ASN A 216 -11.31 1.11 14.41
C ASN A 216 -11.22 0.36 13.08
N LEU A 217 -10.93 1.05 11.96
CA LEU A 217 -10.72 0.42 10.66
C LEU A 217 -9.55 -0.57 10.65
N LEU A 218 -8.44 -0.22 11.32
CA LEU A 218 -7.32 -1.15 11.50
C LEU A 218 -7.74 -2.42 12.24
N GLN A 219 -8.54 -2.29 13.29
CA GLN A 219 -9.06 -3.42 14.06
C GLN A 219 -10.05 -4.29 13.26
N ARG A 220 -10.81 -3.71 12.33
CA ARG A 220 -11.65 -4.47 11.39
C ARG A 220 -10.81 -5.33 10.45
N GLU A 221 -9.65 -4.82 10.03
CA GLU A 221 -8.67 -5.56 9.23
C GLU A 221 -7.78 -6.51 10.06
N GLY A 222 -8.06 -6.67 11.36
CA GLY A 222 -7.32 -7.58 12.24
C GLY A 222 -6.04 -6.99 12.84
N TYR A 223 -5.76 -5.72 12.61
CA TYR A 223 -4.62 -5.02 13.22
C TYR A 223 -5.01 -4.33 14.52
N LYS A 224 -4.21 -4.53 15.57
CA LYS A 224 -4.44 -3.86 16.87
C LYS A 224 -4.37 -2.33 16.75
N ASP A 225 -3.36 -1.85 16.02
CA ASP A 225 -2.99 -0.45 15.85
C ASP A 225 -2.06 -0.29 14.64
N LEU A 226 -1.60 0.94 14.38
CA LEU A 226 -0.72 1.26 13.25
C LEU A 226 0.68 0.64 13.42
N GLU A 227 1.13 0.42 14.66
CA GLU A 227 2.43 -0.19 14.94
C GLU A 227 2.45 -1.65 14.47
N ALA A 228 1.33 -2.38 14.70
CA ALA A 228 1.19 -3.74 14.20
C ALA A 228 1.33 -3.83 12.66
N VAL A 229 0.73 -2.89 11.92
CA VAL A 229 0.88 -2.80 10.46
C VAL A 229 2.34 -2.54 10.07
N TRP A 230 2.98 -1.61 10.76
CA TRP A 230 4.37 -1.22 10.51
C TRP A 230 5.34 -2.38 10.72
N GLU A 231 5.20 -3.12 11.83
CA GLU A 231 6.06 -4.26 12.12
C GLU A 231 5.89 -5.40 11.11
N GLU A 232 4.66 -5.71 10.69
CA GLU A 232 4.43 -6.68 9.62
C GLU A 232 5.09 -6.23 8.30
N GLY A 233 4.93 -4.95 7.94
CA GLY A 233 5.55 -4.36 6.76
C GLY A 233 7.08 -4.45 6.78
N LYS A 234 7.71 -4.19 7.94
CA LYS A 234 9.16 -4.32 8.12
C LYS A 234 9.64 -5.75 7.90
N VAL A 235 8.96 -6.74 8.47
CA VAL A 235 9.32 -8.15 8.32
C VAL A 235 9.21 -8.58 6.85
N LYS A 236 8.11 -8.24 6.18
CA LYS A 236 7.91 -8.51 4.75
C LYS A 236 9.00 -7.86 3.91
N GLY A 237 9.21 -6.55 4.09
CA GLY A 237 10.22 -5.79 3.34
C GLY A 237 11.64 -6.31 3.52
N PHE A 238 12.03 -6.67 4.75
CA PHE A 238 13.35 -7.25 5.02
C PHE A 238 13.53 -8.61 4.33
N THR A 239 12.52 -9.47 4.43
CA THR A 239 12.57 -10.82 3.84
C THR A 239 12.65 -10.76 2.33
N GLU A 240 11.78 -9.97 1.70
CA GLU A 240 11.79 -9.78 0.25
C GLU A 240 13.09 -9.14 -0.24
N GLY A 241 13.56 -8.11 0.48
CA GLY A 241 14.81 -7.43 0.17
C GLY A 241 16.02 -8.38 0.23
N LYS A 242 16.09 -9.22 1.26
CA LYS A 242 17.16 -10.22 1.41
C LYS A 242 17.13 -11.26 0.28
N VAL A 243 15.96 -11.78 -0.06
CA VAL A 243 15.81 -12.77 -1.14
C VAL A 243 16.20 -12.18 -2.50
N LYS A 244 15.69 -10.97 -2.82
CA LYS A 244 16.04 -10.27 -4.07
C LYS A 244 17.53 -9.96 -4.13
N GLY A 245 18.09 -9.40 -3.06
CA GLY A 245 19.51 -9.06 -2.99
C GLY A 245 20.42 -10.28 -3.15
N PHE A 246 20.09 -11.41 -2.52
CA PHE A 246 20.86 -12.64 -2.66
C PHE A 246 20.79 -13.21 -4.07
N THR A 247 19.58 -13.37 -4.62
CA THR A 247 19.40 -13.95 -5.96
C THR A 247 20.01 -13.10 -7.06
N GLU A 248 19.81 -11.78 -7.03
CA GLU A 248 20.45 -10.87 -7.97
C GLU A 248 21.97 -10.85 -7.83
N GLY A 249 22.47 -10.81 -6.59
CA GLY A 249 23.91 -10.83 -6.31
C GLY A 249 24.57 -12.11 -6.82
N GLU A 250 23.94 -13.27 -6.60
CA GLU A 250 24.45 -14.55 -7.05
C GLU A 250 24.47 -14.65 -8.59
N VAL A 251 23.38 -14.26 -9.26
CA VAL A 251 23.29 -14.29 -10.73
C VAL A 251 24.31 -13.34 -11.36
N LYS A 252 24.41 -12.10 -10.86
CA LYS A 252 25.38 -11.11 -11.35
C LYS A 252 26.81 -11.59 -11.11
N GLY A 253 27.11 -12.08 -9.90
CA GLY A 253 28.42 -12.61 -9.53
C GLY A 253 28.84 -13.79 -10.39
N ARG A 254 27.95 -14.78 -10.58
CA ARG A 254 28.22 -15.99 -11.38
C ARG A 254 28.43 -15.65 -12.86
N THR A 255 27.61 -14.76 -13.41
CA THR A 255 27.72 -14.37 -14.83
C THR A 255 29.02 -13.60 -15.08
N LYS A 256 29.34 -12.64 -14.21
CA LYS A 256 30.58 -11.86 -14.28
C LYS A 256 31.80 -12.77 -14.13
N GLY A 257 31.84 -13.59 -13.07
CA GLY A 257 32.95 -14.50 -12.82
C GLY A 257 33.16 -15.52 -13.95
N LYS A 258 32.09 -16.06 -14.53
CA LYS A 258 32.19 -16.98 -15.69
C LYS A 258 32.78 -16.28 -16.92
N LYS A 259 32.36 -15.05 -17.21
CA LYS A 259 32.87 -14.27 -18.34
C LYS A 259 34.33 -13.90 -18.16
N GLU A 260 34.70 -13.40 -16.98
CA GLU A 260 36.07 -13.02 -16.65
C GLU A 260 37.01 -14.23 -16.69
N GLY A 261 36.61 -15.35 -16.06
CA GLY A 261 37.40 -16.58 -16.06
C GLY A 261 37.59 -17.19 -17.46
N LEU A 262 36.59 -17.08 -18.34
CA LEU A 262 36.72 -17.54 -19.72
C LEU A 262 37.73 -16.71 -20.51
N ILE A 263 37.66 -15.37 -20.42
CA ILE A 263 38.57 -14.47 -21.12
C ILE A 263 40.01 -14.67 -20.63
N GLU A 264 40.21 -14.72 -19.31
CA GLU A 264 41.53 -14.93 -18.72
C GLU A 264 42.11 -16.30 -19.09
N GLY A 265 41.29 -17.36 -18.99
CA GLY A 265 41.67 -18.72 -19.35
C GLY A 265 42.09 -18.85 -20.81
N GLU A 266 41.33 -18.27 -21.74
CA GLU A 266 41.66 -18.25 -23.16
C GLU A 266 42.95 -17.46 -23.45
N ALA A 267 43.10 -16.27 -22.86
CA ALA A 267 44.28 -15.44 -23.06
C ALA A 267 45.54 -16.14 -22.55
N ARG A 268 45.49 -16.72 -21.35
CA ARG A 268 46.59 -17.47 -20.75
C ARG A 268 46.93 -18.73 -21.56
N GLY A 269 45.91 -19.46 -22.00
CA GLY A 269 46.08 -20.65 -22.85
C GLY A 269 46.77 -20.32 -24.17
N LYS A 270 46.30 -19.27 -24.87
CA LYS A 270 46.92 -18.79 -26.12
C LYS A 270 48.35 -18.33 -25.92
N ALA A 271 48.61 -17.51 -24.91
CA ALA A 271 49.95 -17.00 -24.63
C ALA A 271 50.94 -18.12 -24.30
N LYS A 272 50.54 -19.07 -23.44
CA LYS A 272 51.38 -20.22 -23.10
C LYS A 272 51.65 -21.10 -24.32
N GLY A 273 50.62 -21.42 -25.10
CA GLY A 273 50.75 -22.23 -26.31
C GLY A 273 51.65 -21.57 -27.37
N LEU A 274 51.58 -20.25 -27.53
CA LEU A 274 52.44 -19.51 -28.45
C LEU A 274 53.92 -19.57 -28.01
N ILE A 275 54.20 -19.30 -26.73
CA ILE A 275 55.57 -19.33 -26.20
C ILE A 275 56.18 -20.73 -26.32
N GLU A 276 55.44 -21.77 -25.91
CA GLU A 276 55.90 -23.16 -25.98
C GLU A 276 56.09 -23.60 -27.44
N GLY A 277 55.15 -23.26 -28.32
CA GLY A 277 55.22 -23.57 -29.75
C GLY A 277 56.40 -22.89 -30.45
N GLU A 278 56.63 -21.59 -30.18
CA GLU A 278 57.78 -20.87 -30.73
C GLU A 278 59.11 -21.41 -30.20
N ALA A 279 59.21 -21.69 -28.90
CA ALA A 279 60.43 -22.23 -28.30
C ALA A 279 60.78 -23.61 -28.89
N LEU A 280 59.79 -24.50 -29.00
CA LEU A 280 59.97 -25.82 -29.59
C LEU A 280 60.33 -25.72 -31.08
N GLY A 281 59.64 -24.85 -31.83
CA GLY A 281 59.90 -24.61 -33.25
C GLY A 281 61.31 -24.07 -33.51
N LYS A 282 61.75 -23.08 -32.74
CA LYS A 282 63.12 -22.52 -32.82
C LYS A 282 64.18 -23.57 -32.45
N ALA A 283 63.95 -24.34 -31.39
CA ALA A 283 64.88 -25.39 -30.96
C ALA A 283 65.03 -26.49 -32.03
N LYS A 284 63.90 -26.98 -32.57
CA LYS A 284 63.88 -27.97 -33.64
C LYS A 284 64.55 -27.44 -34.90
N GLY A 285 64.18 -26.24 -35.35
CA GLY A 285 64.77 -25.61 -36.54
C GLY A 285 66.28 -25.38 -36.41
N LYS A 286 66.78 -25.03 -35.21
CA LYS A 286 68.23 -24.89 -34.97
C LYS A 286 68.96 -26.22 -35.07
N ILE A 287 68.37 -27.31 -34.58
CA ILE A 287 68.96 -28.66 -34.67
C ILE A 287 68.98 -29.11 -36.12
N GLU A 288 67.87 -28.98 -36.84
CA GLU A 288 67.73 -29.36 -38.25
C GLU A 288 68.70 -28.55 -39.13
N GLY A 289 68.74 -27.23 -38.99
CA GLY A 289 69.68 -26.38 -39.73
C GLY A 289 71.15 -26.67 -39.41
N SER A 290 71.48 -27.02 -38.15
CA SER A 290 72.85 -27.44 -37.81
C SER A 290 73.23 -28.79 -38.40
N ILE A 291 72.28 -29.70 -38.58
CA ILE A 291 72.50 -30.99 -39.25
C ILE A 291 72.77 -30.74 -40.73
N GLU A 292 71.93 -29.95 -41.40
CA GLU A 292 72.08 -29.58 -42.81
C GLU A 292 73.43 -28.90 -43.08
N ALA A 293 73.82 -27.92 -42.27
CA ALA A 293 75.12 -27.25 -42.42
C ALA A 293 76.32 -28.21 -42.29
N ARG A 294 76.23 -29.21 -41.41
CA ARG A 294 77.28 -30.23 -41.24
C ARG A 294 77.33 -31.18 -42.43
N ILE A 295 76.17 -31.59 -42.95
CA ILE A 295 76.06 -32.40 -44.16
C ILE A 295 76.73 -31.67 -45.34
N GLU A 296 76.41 -30.39 -45.55
CA GLU A 296 77.02 -29.59 -46.61
C GLU A 296 78.53 -29.41 -46.41
N THR A 297 78.97 -29.17 -45.18
CA THR A 297 80.41 -29.09 -44.85
C THR A 297 81.15 -30.38 -45.19
N LEU A 298 80.56 -31.53 -44.84
CA LEU A 298 81.13 -32.84 -45.16
C LEU A 298 81.25 -33.03 -46.68
N PHE A 299 80.21 -32.70 -47.45
CA PHE A 299 80.27 -32.77 -48.90
C PHE A 299 81.35 -31.85 -49.49
N ASN A 300 81.48 -30.62 -48.97
CA ASN A 300 82.50 -29.68 -49.43
C ASN A 300 83.93 -30.19 -49.19
N ILE A 301 84.20 -30.79 -48.03
CA ILE A 301 85.52 -31.38 -47.73
C ILE A 301 85.80 -32.56 -48.66
N LEU A 302 84.84 -33.48 -48.83
CA LEU A 302 84.99 -34.64 -49.71
C LEU A 302 85.27 -34.21 -51.15
N ALA A 303 84.53 -33.22 -51.66
CA ALA A 303 84.73 -32.67 -53.00
C ALA A 303 86.10 -32.01 -53.15
N ALA A 304 86.54 -31.19 -52.18
CA ALA A 304 87.84 -30.53 -52.21
C ALA A 304 89.02 -31.52 -52.16
N ARG A 305 88.83 -32.67 -51.51
CA ARG A 305 89.83 -33.76 -51.48
C ARG A 305 89.74 -34.72 -52.67
N GLY A 306 88.80 -34.50 -53.60
CA GLY A 306 88.67 -35.30 -54.82
C GLY A 306 88.02 -36.68 -54.61
N PHE A 307 87.28 -36.90 -53.54
CA PHE A 307 86.55 -38.15 -53.33
C PHE A 307 85.23 -38.15 -54.12
N GLU A 308 85.06 -39.11 -55.03
CA GLU A 308 83.77 -39.36 -55.69
C GLU A 308 82.85 -40.17 -54.77
N VAL A 309 81.77 -39.54 -54.30
CA VAL A 309 80.80 -40.17 -53.39
C VAL A 309 79.66 -40.78 -54.20
N ASP A 310 79.48 -42.10 -54.10
CA ASP A 310 78.38 -42.82 -54.76
C ASP A 310 76.98 -42.41 -54.25
N THR A 311 75.94 -42.79 -54.99
CA THR A 311 74.56 -42.41 -54.68
C THR A 311 74.09 -42.93 -53.31
N LYS A 312 74.56 -44.11 -52.90
CA LYS A 312 74.17 -44.77 -51.64
C LYS A 312 74.76 -44.04 -50.43
N THR A 313 76.03 -43.67 -50.52
CA THR A 313 76.77 -42.93 -49.49
C THR A 313 76.27 -41.50 -49.40
N ARG A 314 75.97 -40.85 -50.54
CA ARG A 314 75.32 -39.54 -50.58
C ARG A 314 73.96 -39.54 -49.87
N ALA A 315 73.14 -40.58 -50.08
CA ALA A 315 71.87 -40.74 -49.34
C ALA A 315 72.12 -40.98 -47.85
N ARG A 316 73.05 -41.88 -47.48
CA ARG A 316 73.45 -42.16 -46.09
C ARG A 316 73.87 -40.90 -45.33
N ILE A 317 74.60 -39.99 -45.98
CA ILE A 317 74.99 -38.70 -45.39
C ILE A 317 73.79 -37.78 -45.22
N ARG A 318 72.97 -37.60 -46.27
CA ARG A 318 71.81 -36.69 -46.23
C ARG A 318 70.72 -37.13 -45.26
N ASP A 319 70.55 -38.42 -45.07
CA ASP A 319 69.56 -38.98 -44.14
C ASP A 319 70.09 -39.07 -42.71
N CYS A 320 71.37 -38.76 -42.48
CA CYS A 320 71.92 -38.72 -41.14
C CYS A 320 71.27 -37.59 -40.33
N ARG A 321 70.77 -37.91 -39.14
CA ARG A 321 70.22 -36.95 -38.17
C ARG A 321 71.06 -36.87 -36.89
N ASP A 322 72.15 -37.63 -36.83
CA ASP A 322 73.06 -37.64 -35.70
C ASP A 322 74.21 -36.65 -35.95
N GLN A 323 74.18 -35.55 -35.20
CA GLN A 323 75.19 -34.51 -35.26
C GLN A 323 76.59 -35.00 -34.89
N ASN A 324 76.70 -35.91 -33.92
CA ASN A 324 77.99 -36.44 -33.48
C ASN A 324 78.59 -37.32 -34.58
N ARG A 325 77.76 -38.16 -35.20
CA ARG A 325 78.17 -38.99 -36.35
C ARG A 325 78.64 -38.14 -37.53
N LEU A 326 77.90 -37.07 -37.86
CA LEU A 326 78.33 -36.12 -38.90
C LEU A 326 79.67 -35.45 -38.55
N ASN A 327 79.91 -35.08 -37.29
CA ASN A 327 81.19 -34.51 -36.87
C ASN A 327 82.36 -35.49 -36.97
N THR A 328 82.13 -36.76 -36.61
CA THR A 328 83.11 -37.83 -36.78
C THR A 328 83.48 -37.96 -38.25
N TRP A 329 82.48 -38.08 -39.13
CA TRP A 329 82.70 -38.14 -40.58
C TRP A 329 83.42 -36.89 -41.12
N ILE A 330 83.09 -35.68 -40.66
CA ILE A 330 83.81 -34.46 -41.03
C ILE A 330 85.29 -34.54 -40.62
N THR A 331 85.55 -34.99 -39.40
CA THR A 331 86.92 -35.08 -38.86
C THR A 331 87.74 -36.13 -39.60
N ASP A 332 87.15 -37.29 -39.86
CA ASP A 332 87.79 -38.38 -40.57
C ASP A 332 87.99 -38.02 -42.04
N ALA A 333 87.03 -37.30 -42.65
CA ALA A 333 87.15 -36.78 -44.01
C ALA A 333 88.31 -35.80 -44.21
N VAL A 334 88.86 -35.20 -43.15
CA VAL A 334 90.08 -34.36 -43.25
C VAL A 334 91.36 -35.19 -43.25
N LYS A 335 91.38 -36.37 -42.62
CA LYS A 335 92.61 -37.15 -42.34
C LYS A 335 92.73 -38.44 -43.13
N ALA A 336 91.62 -39.09 -43.44
CA ALA A 336 91.61 -40.43 -44.02
C ALA A 336 92.02 -40.42 -45.50
N ASP A 337 92.63 -41.50 -45.98
CA ASP A 337 93.08 -41.64 -47.38
C ASP A 337 92.06 -42.36 -48.28
N SER A 338 90.93 -42.82 -47.75
CA SER A 338 89.85 -43.49 -48.49
C SER A 338 88.46 -43.25 -47.86
N LEU A 339 87.39 -43.42 -48.65
CA LEU A 339 86.00 -43.29 -48.19
C LEU A 339 85.59 -44.34 -47.15
N GLU A 340 86.14 -45.55 -47.21
CA GLU A 340 85.87 -46.64 -46.25
C GLU A 340 86.35 -46.28 -44.84
N ASN A 341 87.45 -45.54 -44.74
CA ASN A 341 88.01 -45.07 -43.47
C ASN A 341 87.27 -43.85 -42.89
N ILE A 342 86.33 -43.26 -43.66
CA ILE A 342 85.53 -42.11 -43.24
C ILE A 342 84.16 -42.55 -42.72
N PHE A 343 83.53 -43.60 -43.28
CA PHE A 343 82.07 -43.78 -43.23
C PHE A 343 81.50 -44.93 -42.40
#